data_AF-A0A2V6JY33-F1
#
_entry.id   AF-A0A2V6JY33-F1
#
_cell.length_a   1.000
_cell.length_b   1.000
_cell.length_c   1.000
_cell.angle_alpha   90.00
_cell.angle_beta   90.00
_cell.angle_gamma   90.00
#
_symmetry.space_group_name_H-M   'P 1'
#
loop_
_entity.id
_entity.type
_entity.pdbx_description
1 polymer ?
#
loop_
_entity_poly.entity_id
_entity_poly.type
_entity_poly.pdbx_seq_one_letter_code
_entity_poly.pdbx_strand_id
1 'polypeptide(L)'
;KLLEEIGAQFQRLTRSAINDTKTDVAFHRIGSMFCLFFGPGPIIDLASARRSDLKTFARFFHACLRRGIYFAPSQFETGFLSTAHLPEDVERTSSAMREALREL
;
A
#
# COMPACT_ATOMS: atom_id res chain seq x y z
N LYS A 1 7.28 -19.44 -8.60
CA LYS A 1 7.95 -18.50 -7.66
C LYS A 1 6.84 -17.68 -6.99
N LEU A 2 6.05 -18.34 -6.13
CA LEU A 2 4.70 -17.89 -5.76
C LEU A 2 4.66 -16.47 -5.17
N LEU A 3 5.51 -16.18 -4.19
CA LEU A 3 5.53 -14.88 -3.51
C LEU A 3 5.95 -13.72 -4.44
N GLU A 4 6.79 -13.99 -5.44
CA GLU A 4 7.13 -12.98 -6.46
C GLU A 4 5.94 -12.71 -7.38
N GLU A 5 5.20 -13.75 -7.77
CA GLU A 5 4.03 -13.64 -8.65
C GLU A 5 2.89 -12.85 -7.98
N ILE A 6 2.53 -13.22 -6.74
CA ILE A 6 1.54 -12.50 -5.92
C ILE A 6 2.02 -11.07 -5.64
N GLY A 7 3.29 -10.88 -5.29
CA GLY A 7 3.87 -9.56 -5.09
C GLY A 7 3.77 -8.67 -6.34
N ALA A 8 4.08 -9.23 -7.51
CA ALA A 8 3.95 -8.51 -8.78
C ALA A 8 2.49 -8.17 -9.10
N GLN A 9 1.53 -9.06 -8.81
CA GLN A 9 0.09 -8.76 -8.94
C GLN A 9 -0.32 -7.62 -8.01
N PHE A 10 0.05 -7.70 -6.74
CA PHE A 10 -0.26 -6.68 -5.74
C PHE A 10 0.31 -5.31 -6.13
N GLN A 11 1.55 -5.28 -6.65
CA GLN A 11 2.16 -4.05 -7.18
C GLN A 11 1.35 -3.44 -8.32
N ARG A 12 0.93 -4.24 -9.31
CA ARG A 12 0.18 -3.73 -10.47
C ARG A 12 -1.14 -3.11 -10.03
N LEU A 13 -1.90 -3.82 -9.20
CA LEU A 13 -3.21 -3.37 -8.75
C LEU A 13 -3.11 -2.15 -7.83
N THR A 14 -2.17 -2.16 -6.88
CA THR A 14 -1.91 -1.01 -5.99
C THR A 14 -1.51 0.24 -6.76
N ARG A 15 -0.61 0.12 -7.75
CA ARG A 15 -0.24 1.26 -8.59
C ARG A 15 -1.42 1.81 -9.38
N SER A 16 -2.28 0.93 -9.92
CA SER A 16 -3.52 1.38 -10.56
C SER A 16 -4.46 2.09 -9.58
N ALA A 17 -4.59 1.59 -8.34
CA ALA A 17 -5.40 2.23 -7.30
C ALA A 17 -4.89 3.63 -6.95
N ILE A 18 -3.57 3.80 -6.84
CA ILE A 18 -2.94 5.10 -6.56
C ILE A 18 -3.15 6.06 -7.74
N ASN A 19 -2.87 5.62 -8.98
CA ASN A 19 -2.95 6.47 -10.17
C ASN A 19 -4.36 7.00 -10.48
N ASP A 20 -5.40 6.30 -10.04
CA ASP A 20 -6.80 6.73 -10.23
C ASP A 20 -7.25 7.77 -9.19
N THR A 21 -6.33 8.23 -8.33
CA THR A 21 -6.57 9.23 -7.29
C THR A 21 -5.52 10.34 -7.38
N LYS A 22 -5.77 11.46 -6.71
CA LYS A 22 -4.85 12.60 -6.67
C LYS A 22 -3.90 12.57 -5.47
N THR A 23 -3.82 11.44 -4.77
CA THR A 23 -3.00 11.29 -3.56
C THR A 23 -1.59 10.88 -3.94
N ASP A 24 -0.60 11.68 -3.54
CA ASP A 24 0.80 11.33 -3.71
C ASP A 24 1.18 10.15 -2.79
N VAL A 25 1.31 8.96 -3.38
CA VAL A 25 1.74 7.76 -2.67
C VAL A 25 2.85 7.06 -3.46
N ALA A 26 4.04 6.99 -2.88
CA ALA A 26 5.14 6.19 -3.42
C ALA A 26 5.00 4.73 -2.96
N PHE A 27 4.95 3.79 -3.91
CA PHE A 27 4.85 2.36 -3.64
C PHE A 27 6.14 1.62 -3.98
N HIS A 28 6.70 0.95 -2.98
CA HIS A 28 7.93 0.18 -3.06
C HIS A 28 7.62 -1.31 -2.91
N ARG A 29 8.31 -2.17 -3.66
CA ARG A 29 8.21 -3.62 -3.50
C ARG A 29 9.51 -4.32 -3.87
N ILE A 30 9.87 -5.34 -3.09
CA ILE A 30 10.87 -6.36 -3.43
C ILE A 30 10.30 -7.72 -2.99
N GLY A 31 10.11 -8.68 -3.91
CA GLY A 31 9.50 -9.96 -3.54
C GLY A 31 8.08 -9.79 -2.98
N SER A 32 7.84 -10.36 -1.81
CA SER A 32 6.60 -10.22 -1.02
C SER A 32 6.59 -9.01 -0.08
N MET A 33 7.69 -8.28 0.05
CA MET A 33 7.80 -7.10 0.90
C MET A 33 7.37 -5.86 0.13
N PHE A 34 6.60 -4.98 0.77
CA PHE A 34 6.19 -3.70 0.18
C PHE A 34 6.10 -2.59 1.22
N CYS A 35 6.21 -1.34 0.76
CA CYS A 35 5.96 -0.15 1.56
C CYS A 35 5.09 0.85 0.77
N LEU A 36 4.23 1.57 1.49
CA LEU A 36 3.41 2.66 0.99
C LEU A 36 3.84 3.93 1.68
N PHE A 37 4.43 4.89 0.97
CA PHE A 37 4.83 6.19 1.51
C PHE A 37 3.88 7.29 1.04
N PHE A 38 3.12 7.89 1.97
CA PHE A 38 2.20 8.98 1.63
C PHE A 38 2.97 10.29 1.45
N GLY A 39 3.56 10.48 0.28
CA GLY A 39 4.30 11.69 -0.07
C GLY A 39 4.91 11.59 -1.46
N PRO A 40 5.40 12.72 -2.00
CA PRO A 40 6.00 12.73 -3.33
C PRO A 40 7.28 11.90 -3.35
N GLY A 41 7.37 11.00 -4.32
CA GLY A 41 8.58 10.22 -4.58
C GLY A 41 9.67 11.06 -5.26
N PRO A 42 10.92 10.54 -5.34
CA PRO A 42 11.33 9.21 -4.87
C PRO A 42 11.62 9.16 -3.35
N ILE A 43 11.41 7.99 -2.73
CA ILE A 43 11.68 7.71 -1.31
C ILE A 43 12.81 6.69 -1.21
N ILE A 44 14.07 7.11 -1.07
CA ILE A 44 15.24 6.23 -1.16
C ILE A 44 16.07 6.15 0.12
N ASP A 45 15.69 6.93 1.14
CA ASP A 45 16.40 7.02 2.41
C ASP A 45 15.44 7.41 3.56
N LEU A 46 15.95 7.44 4.78
CA LEU A 46 15.17 7.82 5.96
C LEU A 46 14.70 9.29 5.89
N ALA A 47 15.53 10.19 5.35
CA ALA A 47 15.21 11.60 5.26
C ALA A 47 14.00 11.85 4.34
N SER A 48 13.92 11.13 3.22
CA SER A 48 12.80 11.14 2.30
C SER A 48 11.57 10.46 2.87
N ALA A 49 11.71 9.31 3.53
CA ALA A 49 10.59 8.64 4.18
C ALA A 49 9.94 9.52 5.25
N ARG A 50 10.73 10.24 6.06
CA ARG A 50 10.23 11.15 7.11
C ARG A 50 9.40 12.32 6.59
N ARG A 51 9.38 12.60 5.29
CA ARG A 51 8.52 13.62 4.69
C ARG A 51 7.10 13.15 4.41
N SER A 52 6.78 11.87 4.65
CA SER A 52 5.42 11.35 4.45
C SER A 52 4.39 12.03 5.35
N ASP A 53 3.21 12.28 4.80
CA ASP A 53 2.04 12.81 5.50
C ASP A 53 1.40 11.73 6.39
N LEU A 54 1.77 11.77 7.67
CA LEU A 54 1.28 10.85 8.69
C LEU A 54 -0.23 10.96 8.93
N LYS A 55 -0.83 12.13 8.71
CA LYS A 55 -2.28 12.33 8.91
C LYS A 55 -3.06 11.66 7.80
N THR A 56 -2.61 11.84 6.56
CA THR A 56 -3.22 11.18 5.40
C THR A 56 -3.04 9.67 5.47
N PHE A 57 -1.85 9.19 5.87
CA PHE A 57 -1.64 7.76 6.15
C PHE A 57 -2.61 7.23 7.22
N ALA A 58 -2.78 7.92 8.34
CA ALA A 58 -3.69 7.48 9.40
C ALA A 58 -5.15 7.38 8.92
N ARG A 59 -5.62 8.35 8.11
CA ARG A 59 -6.95 8.30 7.48
C ARG A 59 -7.08 7.09 6.56
N PHE A 60 -6.09 6.85 5.70
CA PHE A 60 -6.05 5.69 4.81
C PHE A 60 -6.06 4.37 5.59
N PHE A 61 -5.22 4.25 6.62
CA PHE A 61 -5.13 3.07 7.48
C PHE A 61 -6.50 2.74 8.08
N HIS A 62 -7.17 3.72 8.71
CA HIS A 62 -8.48 3.49 9.29
C HIS A 62 -9.56 3.22 8.23
N ALA A 63 -9.47 3.83 7.05
CA ALA A 63 -10.39 3.56 5.95
C ALA A 63 -10.25 2.13 5.39
N CYS A 64 -9.03 1.61 5.29
CA CYS A 64 -8.75 0.20 4.96
C CYS A 64 -9.21 -0.74 6.07
N LEU A 65 -8.95 -0.38 7.34
CA LEU A 65 -9.34 -1.18 8.50
C LEU A 65 -10.86 -1.37 8.59
N ARG A 66 -11.64 -0.32 8.35
CA ARG A 66 -13.11 -0.39 8.28
C ARG A 66 -13.62 -1.32 7.16
N ARG A 67 -12.81 -1.56 6.13
CA ARG A 67 -13.08 -2.48 5.01
C ARG A 67 -12.52 -3.88 5.23
N GLY A 68 -12.01 -4.15 6.44
CA GLY A 68 -11.45 -5.44 6.83
C GLY A 68 -10.06 -5.71 6.28
N ILE A 69 -9.31 -4.68 5.88
CA ILE A 69 -7.91 -4.77 5.47
C ILE A 69 -7.03 -4.16 6.56
N TYR A 70 -6.28 -5.00 7.26
CA TYR A 70 -5.35 -4.58 8.30
C TYR A 70 -3.94 -4.39 7.72
N PHE A 71 -3.48 -3.14 7.69
CA PHE A 71 -2.06 -2.83 7.43
C PHE A 71 -1.31 -2.66 8.76
N ALA A 72 0.02 -2.63 8.72
CA ALA A 72 0.78 -2.18 9.89
C ALA A 72 0.35 -0.74 10.26
N PRO A 73 0.08 -0.43 11.54
CA PRO A 73 -0.38 0.89 11.98
C PRO A 73 0.77 1.91 12.05
N SER A 74 1.66 1.89 11.07
CA SER A 74 2.83 2.77 10.97
C SER A 74 3.16 3.03 9.51
N GLN A 75 3.35 4.31 9.17
CA GLN A 75 3.83 4.77 7.87
C GLN A 75 5.22 4.20 7.54
N PHE A 76 6.02 3.87 8.55
CA PHE A 76 7.41 3.45 8.37
C PHE A 76 7.60 1.95 8.41
N GLU A 77 6.50 1.18 8.37
CA GLU A 77 6.54 -0.27 8.41
C GLU A 77 6.47 -0.93 7.03
N THR A 78 7.06 -2.12 6.96
CA THR A 78 6.98 -2.98 5.79
C THR A 78 5.75 -3.87 5.89
N GLY A 79 4.98 -3.95 4.80
CA GLY A 79 3.96 -4.97 4.62
C GLY A 79 4.54 -6.26 4.06
N PHE A 80 3.99 -7.40 4.48
CA PHE A 80 4.45 -8.74 4.09
C PHE A 80 3.30 -9.55 3.50
N LEU A 81 3.47 -10.03 2.28
CA LEU A 81 2.61 -11.06 1.70
C LEU A 81 3.07 -12.45 2.17
N SER A 82 2.11 -13.33 2.42
CA SER A 82 2.35 -14.71 2.83
C SER A 82 1.85 -15.70 1.78
N THR A 83 2.27 -16.96 1.89
CA THR A 83 1.79 -18.04 1.01
C THR A 83 0.33 -18.44 1.24
N ALA A 84 -0.31 -17.91 2.29
CA ALA A 84 -1.73 -18.11 2.54
C ALA A 84 -2.61 -17.11 1.78
N HIS A 85 -2.05 -16.00 1.28
CA HIS A 85 -2.80 -15.04 0.49
C HIS A 85 -3.09 -15.61 -0.90
N LEU A 86 -4.35 -15.53 -1.30
CA LEU A 86 -4.80 -15.92 -2.63
C LEU A 86 -4.83 -14.70 -3.57
N PRO A 87 -4.86 -14.91 -4.90
CA PRO A 87 -5.04 -13.82 -5.86
C PRO A 87 -6.27 -12.94 -5.57
N GLU A 88 -7.35 -13.54 -5.07
CA GLU A 88 -8.59 -12.85 -4.72
C GLU A 88 -8.42 -11.94 -3.50
N ASP A 89 -7.57 -12.31 -2.54
CA ASP A 89 -7.24 -11.46 -1.39
C ASP A 89 -6.51 -10.19 -1.84
N VAL A 90 -5.62 -10.34 -2.82
CA VAL A 90 -4.87 -9.23 -3.43
C VAL A 90 -5.81 -8.28 -4.18
N GLU A 91 -6.78 -8.81 -4.93
CA GLU A 91 -7.80 -8.01 -5.61
C GLU A 91 -8.71 -7.28 -4.62
N ARG A 92 -9.22 -7.98 -3.60
CA ARG A 92 -10.03 -7.39 -2.54
C ARG A 92 -9.27 -6.27 -1.80
N THR A 93 -8.00 -6.50 -1.49
CA THR A 93 -7.13 -5.52 -0.85
C THR A 93 -6.96 -4.28 -1.71
N SER A 94 -6.64 -4.43 -2.99
CA SER A 94 -6.47 -3.29 -3.89
C SER A 94 -7.78 -2.51 -4.11
N SER A 95 -8.93 -3.20 -4.15
CA SER A 95 -10.23 -2.55 -4.25
C SER A 95 -10.51 -1.70 -3.00
N ALA A 96 -10.26 -2.25 -1.82
CA ALA A 96 -10.39 -1.51 -0.56
C ALA A 96 -9.44 -0.32 -0.49
N MET A 97 -8.19 -0.46 -0.95
CA MET A 97 -7.22 0.63 -1.02
C MET A 97 -7.69 1.75 -1.95
N ARG A 98 -8.23 1.42 -3.13
CA ARG A 98 -8.76 2.39 -4.08
C ARG A 98 -9.88 3.22 -3.46
N GLU A 99 -10.83 2.57 -2.82
CA GLU A 99 -11.95 3.26 -2.16
C GLU A 99 -11.46 4.07 -0.95
N ALA A 100 -10.50 3.56 -0.18
CA ALA A 100 -9.88 4.31 0.91
C ALA A 100 -9.15 5.57 0.42
N LEU A 101 -8.43 5.49 -0.70
CA LEU A 101 -7.74 6.65 -1.30
C LEU A 101 -8.73 7.68 -1.86
N ARG A 102 -9.88 7.27 -2.41
CA ARG A 102 -10.93 8.18 -2.88
C ARG A 102 -11.62 8.98 -1.76
N GLU A 103 -11.57 8.48 -0.52
CA GLU A 103 -12.09 9.16 0.67
C GLU A 103 -11.13 10.20 1.28
N LEU A 104 -9.90 10.29 0.76
CA LEU A 104 -8.87 11.20 1.27
C LEU A 104 -9.05 12.63 0.75
#